data_AF-A0A1G5ZS24-F1
#
_entry.id   AF-A0A1G5ZS24-F1
#
_cell.length_a   1.000
_cell.length_b   1.000
_cell.length_c   1.000
_cell.angle_alpha   90.00
_cell.angle_beta   90.00
_cell.angle_gamma   90.00
#
_symmetry.space_group_name_H-M   'P 1'
#
loop_
_entity.id
_entity.type
_entity.pdbx_description
1 polymer ?
#
loop_
_entity_poly.entity_id
_entity_poly.type
_entity_poly.pdbx_seq_one_letter_code
_entity_poly.pdbx_strand_id
1 'polypeptide(L)'
;MDRAFVGQFWKFIKDGGYAIRQNGDSSGDSPVFYRFQNPEDKSFPVQVELFSRVPDGLEHEEAARMTKVPVEEQAASLSAIILDDEYYAFLLAGVDHTQDISHIGADRLVPLKAHAWLNKKALLEQGIAVDSRDIKKHFRDVIVLAVGLTEGMAQLPERLALDLKAFLNQVPAELASNPQAYKGVNGDRLIRTIQEAFSLD
;
A
#
# COMPACT_ATOMS: atom_id res chain seq x y z
N MET A 1 1.42 -4.69 -22.45
CA MET A 1 0.66 -3.45 -22.19
C MET A 1 0.10 -2.93 -23.50
N ASP A 2 -1.07 -2.28 -23.50
CA ASP A 2 -1.62 -1.62 -24.69
C ASP A 2 -0.81 -0.35 -25.01
N ARG A 3 -0.34 -0.22 -26.27
CA ARG A 3 0.45 0.94 -26.72
C ARG A 3 -0.35 2.23 -26.65
N ALA A 4 -1.66 2.19 -26.88
CA ALA A 4 -2.51 3.38 -26.80
C ALA A 4 -2.58 3.91 -25.36
N PHE A 5 -2.75 3.02 -24.38
CA PHE A 5 -2.65 3.37 -22.96
C PHE A 5 -1.29 3.98 -22.62
N VAL A 6 -0.17 3.34 -23.02
CA VAL A 6 1.18 3.83 -22.70
C VAL A 6 1.40 5.23 -23.27
N GLY A 7 0.99 5.48 -24.53
CA GLY A 7 1.10 6.81 -25.13
C GLY A 7 0.26 7.86 -24.40
N GLN A 8 -0.98 7.52 -24.02
CA GLN A 8 -1.87 8.43 -23.30
C GLN A 8 -1.37 8.72 -21.87
N PHE A 9 -0.80 7.71 -21.20
CA PHE A 9 -0.21 7.84 -19.89
C PHE A 9 0.98 8.81 -19.90
N TRP A 10 1.94 8.63 -20.82
CA TRP A 10 3.07 9.55 -20.93
C TRP A 10 2.66 10.96 -21.33
N LYS A 11 1.64 11.09 -22.18
CA LYS A 11 1.03 12.40 -22.45
C LYS A 11 0.47 13.04 -21.18
N PHE A 12 -0.25 12.28 -20.35
CA PHE A 12 -0.80 12.76 -19.08
C PHE A 12 0.31 13.23 -18.11
N ILE A 13 1.38 12.45 -17.97
CA ILE A 13 2.54 12.81 -17.14
C ILE A 13 3.22 14.09 -17.66
N LYS A 14 3.36 14.23 -18.98
CA LYS A 14 3.94 15.42 -19.60
C LYS A 14 3.05 16.66 -19.41
N ASP A 15 1.75 16.53 -19.65
CA ASP A 15 0.79 17.63 -19.54
C ASP A 15 0.69 18.14 -18.09
N GLY A 16 0.79 17.25 -17.09
CA GLY A 16 0.79 17.62 -15.67
C GLY A 16 2.09 18.25 -15.16
N GLY A 17 3.19 18.18 -15.92
CA GLY A 17 4.47 18.76 -15.54
C GLY A 17 5.04 18.18 -14.24
N TYR A 18 4.96 16.85 -14.04
CA TYR A 18 5.44 16.22 -12.81
C TYR A 18 6.96 16.38 -12.64
N ALA A 19 7.36 17.06 -11.56
CA ALA A 19 8.74 17.42 -11.27
C ALA A 19 9.57 16.26 -10.70
N ILE A 20 8.97 15.42 -9.86
CA ILE A 20 9.64 14.23 -9.31
C ILE A 20 9.25 13.03 -10.18
N ARG A 21 10.25 12.29 -10.65
CA ARG A 21 10.09 11.11 -11.50
C ARG A 21 11.03 10.01 -11.03
N GLN A 22 10.51 8.97 -10.42
CA GLN A 22 11.32 7.93 -9.80
C GLN A 22 10.92 6.52 -10.22
N ASN A 23 11.86 5.58 -10.26
CA ASN A 23 11.59 4.16 -10.49
C ASN A 23 12.19 3.24 -9.42
N GLY A 24 11.53 2.09 -9.21
CA GLY A 24 12.07 0.98 -8.42
C GLY A 24 13.25 0.28 -9.09
N ASP A 25 13.86 -0.67 -8.38
CA ASP A 25 14.98 -1.43 -8.92
C ASP A 25 14.54 -2.24 -10.15
N SER A 26 15.28 -2.06 -11.25
CA SER A 26 14.94 -2.58 -12.58
C SER A 26 15.91 -3.70 -12.97
N SER A 27 16.25 -4.58 -12.03
CA SER A 27 17.09 -5.75 -12.30
C SER A 27 16.26 -6.83 -13.00
N GLY A 28 16.16 -6.74 -14.33
CA GLY A 28 15.77 -7.79 -15.30
C GLY A 28 14.42 -8.49 -15.12
N ASP A 29 14.23 -9.14 -13.97
CA ASP A 29 13.08 -9.95 -13.59
C ASP A 29 12.27 -9.35 -12.41
N SER A 30 12.71 -8.22 -11.86
CA SER A 30 12.02 -7.57 -10.74
C SER A 30 10.89 -6.65 -11.22
N PRO A 31 9.75 -6.59 -10.51
CA PRO A 31 8.70 -5.67 -10.85
C PRO A 31 9.15 -4.21 -10.78
N VAL A 32 8.77 -3.41 -11.77
CA VAL A 32 9.11 -2.00 -11.86
C VAL A 32 7.93 -1.19 -11.38
N PHE A 33 8.20 -0.18 -10.57
CA PHE A 33 7.21 0.85 -10.28
C PHE A 33 7.76 2.21 -10.66
N TYR A 34 6.86 3.10 -11.06
CA TYR A 34 7.13 4.47 -11.45
C TYR A 34 6.34 5.40 -10.53
N ARG A 35 6.97 6.47 -10.05
CA ARG A 35 6.34 7.48 -9.21
C ARG A 35 6.55 8.86 -9.81
N PHE A 36 5.45 9.58 -9.98
CA PHE A 36 5.40 10.94 -10.47
C PHE A 36 4.75 11.82 -9.41
N GLN A 37 5.43 12.87 -8.95
CA GLN A 37 4.90 13.76 -7.90
C GLN A 37 5.13 15.22 -8.24
N ASN A 38 4.43 16.09 -7.52
CA ASN A 38 4.54 17.54 -7.62
C ASN A 38 4.28 18.03 -9.05
N PRO A 39 3.04 17.91 -9.55
CA PRO A 39 2.69 18.49 -10.83
C PRO A 39 2.81 20.01 -10.78
N GLU A 40 3.23 20.61 -11.90
CA GLU A 40 3.19 22.06 -12.10
C GLU A 40 1.74 22.56 -12.11
N ASP A 41 0.86 21.84 -12.83
CA ASP A 41 -0.57 22.10 -12.84
C ASP A 41 -1.27 21.44 -11.64
N LYS A 42 -1.86 22.24 -10.76
CA LYS A 42 -2.55 21.76 -9.55
C LYS A 42 -3.92 21.13 -9.79
N SER A 43 -4.42 21.17 -11.03
CA SER A 43 -5.61 20.40 -11.43
C SER A 43 -5.32 18.89 -11.57
N PHE A 44 -4.04 18.51 -11.68
CA PHE A 44 -3.61 17.12 -11.75
C PHE A 44 -3.45 16.48 -10.37
N PRO A 45 -3.54 15.14 -10.26
CA PRO A 45 -3.26 14.43 -9.02
C PRO A 45 -1.88 14.76 -8.46
N VAL A 46 -1.79 14.99 -7.16
CA VAL A 46 -0.52 15.33 -6.47
C VAL A 46 0.57 14.27 -6.65
N GLN A 47 0.16 13.02 -6.87
CA GLN A 47 1.00 11.87 -7.11
C GLN A 47 0.31 10.88 -8.04
N VAL A 48 1.07 10.29 -8.96
CA VAL A 48 0.68 9.16 -9.80
C VAL A 48 1.73 8.07 -9.62
N GLU A 49 1.28 6.84 -9.38
CA GLU A 49 2.15 5.66 -9.36
C GLU A 49 1.68 4.63 -10.37
N LEU A 50 2.62 4.05 -11.11
CA LEU A 50 2.38 2.98 -12.07
C LEU A 50 3.19 1.75 -11.66
N PHE A 51 2.53 0.61 -11.54
CA PHE A 51 3.14 -0.66 -11.17
C PHE A 51 3.13 -1.61 -12.35
N SER A 52 4.28 -2.19 -12.67
CA SER A 52 4.42 -3.17 -13.75
C SER A 52 5.17 -4.40 -13.26
N ARG A 53 4.53 -5.57 -13.35
CA ARG A 53 5.16 -6.87 -13.06
C ARG A 53 6.14 -7.31 -14.16
N VAL A 54 6.02 -6.73 -15.35
CA VAL A 54 6.93 -6.96 -16.47
C VAL A 54 7.51 -5.60 -16.89
N PRO A 55 8.83 -5.40 -16.86
CA PRO A 55 9.45 -4.14 -17.30
C PRO A 55 9.16 -3.82 -18.77
N ASP A 56 8.92 -4.88 -19.56
CA ASP A 56 8.79 -4.80 -21.01
C ASP A 56 7.56 -3.98 -21.45
N GLY A 57 7.81 -2.93 -22.23
CA GLY A 57 6.80 -2.15 -22.93
C GLY A 57 6.55 -0.74 -22.39
N LEU A 58 7.28 -0.29 -21.36
CA LEU A 58 7.29 1.11 -20.88
C LEU A 58 8.50 1.91 -21.40
N GLU A 59 9.09 1.47 -22.51
CA GLU A 59 10.22 2.15 -23.16
C GLU A 59 9.77 3.47 -23.83
N HIS A 60 9.90 4.56 -23.10
CA HIS A 60 9.73 5.93 -23.60
C HIS A 60 10.90 6.79 -23.12
N GLU A 61 11.28 7.85 -23.86
CA GLU A 61 12.42 8.73 -23.50
C GLU A 61 12.30 9.28 -22.06
N GLU A 62 11.05 9.47 -21.60
CA GLU A 62 10.77 9.94 -20.24
C GLU A 62 11.18 8.92 -19.16
N ALA A 63 11.10 7.62 -19.43
CA ALA A 63 11.51 6.56 -18.51
C ALA A 63 13.03 6.55 -18.27
N ALA A 64 13.83 6.93 -19.28
CA ALA A 64 15.28 7.01 -19.18
C ALA A 64 15.78 8.17 -18.30
N ARG A 65 14.92 9.15 -17.99
CA ARG A 65 15.26 10.34 -17.18
C ARG A 65 14.90 10.21 -15.69
N MET A 66 14.54 9.01 -15.24
CA MET A 66 14.02 8.76 -13.89
C MET A 66 15.13 8.47 -12.88
N THR A 67 14.94 8.86 -11.62
CA THR A 67 15.87 8.57 -10.52
C THR A 67 15.42 7.34 -9.73
N LYS A 68 16.35 6.60 -9.13
CA LYS A 68 15.96 5.43 -8.32
C LYS A 68 15.27 5.84 -7.02
N VAL A 69 14.23 5.12 -6.65
CA VAL A 69 13.61 5.21 -5.32
C VAL A 69 14.57 4.59 -4.29
N PRO A 70 14.79 5.21 -3.12
CA PRO A 70 15.63 4.64 -2.06
C PRO A 70 15.19 3.21 -1.70
N VAL A 71 16.15 2.30 -1.48
CA VAL A 71 15.88 0.86 -1.25
C VAL A 71 14.96 0.66 -0.04
N GLU A 72 15.12 1.49 0.99
CA GLU A 72 14.31 1.47 2.21
C GLU A 72 12.85 1.83 1.93
N GLU A 73 12.60 2.74 0.98
CA GLU A 73 11.26 3.08 0.53
C GLU A 73 10.65 1.99 -0.34
N GLN A 74 11.47 1.29 -1.15
CA GLN A 74 11.00 0.22 -2.01
C GLN A 74 10.42 -0.94 -1.18
N ALA A 75 11.16 -1.44 -0.19
CA ALA A 75 10.77 -2.58 0.64
C ALA A 75 9.50 -2.35 1.50
N ALA A 76 9.19 -1.09 1.79
CA ALA A 76 8.11 -0.71 2.71
C ALA A 76 6.92 0.00 2.03
N SER A 77 6.95 0.14 0.70
CA SER A 77 5.92 0.86 -0.05
C SER A 77 4.68 -0.02 -0.30
N LEU A 78 3.52 0.64 -0.48
CA LEU A 78 2.30 0.00 -0.98
C LEU A 78 2.57 -0.78 -2.27
N SER A 79 3.46 -0.25 -3.11
CA SER A 79 3.98 -0.86 -4.32
C SER A 79 4.53 -2.26 -4.07
N ALA A 80 5.42 -2.45 -3.08
CA ALA A 80 5.99 -3.76 -2.78
C ALA A 80 4.94 -4.79 -2.35
N ILE A 81 3.86 -4.35 -1.70
CA ILE A 81 2.79 -5.24 -1.27
C ILE A 81 1.89 -5.63 -2.45
N ILE A 82 1.58 -4.68 -3.34
CA ILE A 82 0.79 -4.94 -4.57
C ILE A 82 1.54 -5.85 -5.55
N LEU A 83 2.86 -5.95 -5.42
CA LEU A 83 3.69 -6.84 -6.23
C LEU A 83 3.69 -8.30 -5.72
N ASP A 84 3.18 -8.55 -4.52
CA ASP A 84 2.93 -9.90 -4.03
C ASP A 84 1.64 -10.47 -4.64
N ASP A 85 1.72 -11.64 -5.29
CA ASP A 85 0.60 -12.18 -6.06
C ASP A 85 -0.64 -12.51 -5.22
N GLU A 86 -0.47 -12.96 -3.96
CA GLU A 86 -1.61 -13.26 -3.09
C GLU A 86 -2.31 -11.99 -2.63
N TYR A 87 -1.54 -10.98 -2.21
CA TYR A 87 -2.09 -9.66 -1.87
C TYR A 87 -2.75 -9.00 -3.07
N TYR A 88 -2.14 -9.09 -4.25
CA TYR A 88 -2.69 -8.55 -5.48
C TYR A 88 -4.03 -9.20 -5.85
N ALA A 89 -4.08 -10.53 -5.86
CA ALA A 89 -5.29 -11.27 -6.17
C ALA A 89 -6.41 -10.97 -5.14
N PHE A 90 -6.05 -10.90 -3.86
CA PHE A 90 -6.98 -10.54 -2.79
C PHE A 90 -7.56 -9.13 -2.96
N LEU A 91 -6.73 -8.14 -3.31
CA LEU A 91 -7.16 -6.77 -3.57
C LEU A 91 -8.08 -6.68 -4.78
N LEU A 92 -7.69 -7.32 -5.89
CA LEU A 92 -8.49 -7.32 -7.12
C LEU A 92 -9.87 -7.96 -6.94
N ALA A 93 -9.95 -9.05 -6.18
CA ALA A 93 -11.23 -9.72 -5.91
C ALA A 93 -12.20 -8.85 -5.10
N GLY A 94 -11.70 -7.82 -4.41
CA GLY A 94 -12.51 -6.87 -3.63
C GLY A 94 -12.74 -5.52 -4.31
N VAL A 95 -12.40 -5.38 -5.60
CA VAL A 95 -12.67 -4.13 -6.33
C VAL A 95 -14.17 -4.02 -6.59
N ASP A 96 -14.77 -2.96 -6.05
CA ASP A 96 -16.14 -2.58 -6.35
C ASP A 96 -16.20 -1.79 -7.66
N HIS A 97 -16.95 -2.32 -8.63
CA HIS A 97 -17.20 -1.72 -9.94
C HIS A 97 -18.61 -1.13 -10.07
N THR A 98 -19.39 -1.05 -9.00
CA THR A 98 -20.79 -0.60 -9.03
C THR A 98 -20.95 0.92 -9.12
N GLN A 99 -19.87 1.67 -8.90
CA GLN A 99 -19.82 3.13 -8.99
C GLN A 99 -19.03 3.57 -10.24
N ASP A 100 -19.14 4.84 -10.64
CA ASP A 100 -18.37 5.44 -11.74
C ASP A 100 -16.84 5.36 -11.52
N ILE A 101 -16.41 5.16 -10.27
CA ILE A 101 -15.01 4.98 -9.88
C ILE A 101 -14.85 3.64 -9.17
N SER A 102 -13.98 2.80 -9.71
CA SER A 102 -13.62 1.53 -9.07
C SER A 102 -12.79 1.78 -7.82
N HIS A 103 -13.12 1.11 -6.71
CA HIS A 103 -12.44 1.28 -5.44
C HIS A 103 -12.44 -0.02 -4.63
N ILE A 104 -11.62 -0.06 -3.58
CA ILE A 104 -11.59 -1.17 -2.62
C ILE A 104 -12.03 -0.68 -1.24
N GLY A 105 -12.73 -1.53 -0.49
CA GLY A 105 -13.29 -1.21 0.82
C GLY A 105 -12.34 -1.47 1.99
N ALA A 106 -12.86 -1.24 3.20
CA ALA A 106 -12.15 -1.51 4.46
C ALA A 106 -11.76 -2.99 4.61
N ASP A 107 -12.57 -3.89 4.05
CA ASP A 107 -12.33 -5.33 3.96
C ASP A 107 -11.01 -5.69 3.25
N ARG A 108 -10.55 -4.86 2.32
CA ARG A 108 -9.25 -5.03 1.66
C ARG A 108 -8.16 -4.14 2.21
N LEU A 109 -8.50 -2.92 2.61
CA LEU A 109 -7.54 -1.94 3.09
C LEU A 109 -6.97 -2.30 4.47
N VAL A 110 -7.75 -2.91 5.37
CA VAL A 110 -7.26 -3.29 6.71
C VAL A 110 -6.12 -4.31 6.65
N PRO A 111 -6.26 -5.48 5.98
CA PRO A 111 -5.17 -6.45 5.84
C PRO A 111 -3.92 -5.84 5.17
N LEU A 112 -4.13 -4.98 4.18
CA LEU A 112 -3.05 -4.31 3.45
C LEU A 112 -2.25 -3.35 4.36
N LYS A 113 -2.94 -2.55 5.18
CA LYS A 113 -2.29 -1.61 6.11
C LYS A 113 -1.61 -2.34 7.28
N ALA A 114 -2.20 -3.43 7.75
CA ALA A 114 -1.60 -4.29 8.76
C ALA A 114 -0.27 -4.89 8.28
N HIS A 115 -0.24 -5.42 7.05
CA HIS A 115 0.98 -5.95 6.44
C HIS A 115 2.05 -4.87 6.22
N ALA A 116 1.67 -3.69 5.72
CA ALA A 116 2.58 -2.55 5.58
C ALA A 116 3.23 -2.15 6.90
N TRP A 117 2.46 -2.18 8.00
CA TRP A 117 2.95 -1.92 9.34
C TRP A 117 3.96 -2.99 9.79
N LEU A 118 3.64 -4.28 9.60
CA LEU A 118 4.55 -5.39 9.95
C LEU A 118 5.88 -5.29 9.20
N ASN A 119 5.86 -5.03 7.90
CA ASN A 119 7.08 -4.89 7.10
C ASN A 119 7.96 -3.76 7.63
N LYS A 120 7.40 -2.58 7.93
CA LYS A 120 8.19 -1.48 8.49
C LYS A 120 8.73 -1.78 9.88
N LYS A 121 8.00 -2.54 10.71
CA LYS A 121 8.47 -2.97 12.03
C LYS A 121 9.62 -3.97 11.91
N ALA A 122 9.53 -4.95 11.01
CA ALA A 122 10.60 -5.89 10.74
C ALA A 122 11.88 -5.19 10.24
N LEU A 123 11.75 -4.19 9.35
CA LEU A 123 12.89 -3.38 8.90
C LEU A 123 13.54 -2.62 10.06
N LEU A 124 12.74 -2.03 10.95
CA LEU A 124 13.25 -1.35 12.15
C LEU A 124 14.02 -2.31 13.07
N GLU A 125 13.51 -3.52 13.26
CA GLU A 125 14.16 -4.57 14.07
C GLU A 125 15.49 -5.05 13.46
N GLN A 126 15.61 -4.99 12.12
CA GLN A 126 16.86 -5.27 11.40
C GLN A 126 17.85 -4.09 11.40
N GLY A 127 17.51 -2.98 12.05
CA GLY A 127 18.36 -1.77 12.11
C GLY A 127 18.31 -0.93 10.84
N ILE A 128 17.38 -1.20 9.92
CA ILE A 128 17.17 -0.40 8.72
C ILE A 128 16.39 0.86 9.12
N ALA A 129 16.89 2.03 8.68
CA ALA A 129 16.24 3.30 8.97
C ALA A 129 14.87 3.36 8.28
N VAL A 130 13.81 3.53 9.09
CA VAL A 130 12.44 3.70 8.62
C VAL A 130 11.82 4.95 9.25
N ASP A 131 10.97 5.65 8.50
CA ASP A 131 10.26 6.81 9.05
C ASP A 131 9.20 6.35 10.07
N SER A 132 9.43 6.67 11.34
CA SER A 132 8.48 6.37 12.42
C SER A 132 7.08 6.96 12.21
N ARG A 133 6.96 8.03 11.42
CA ARG A 133 5.66 8.63 11.04
C ARG A 133 4.86 7.69 10.15
N ASP A 134 5.52 6.95 9.26
CA ASP A 134 4.85 5.99 8.38
C ASP A 134 4.31 4.79 9.17
N ILE A 135 5.09 4.28 10.13
CA ILE A 135 4.64 3.19 11.02
C ILE A 135 3.37 3.63 11.75
N LYS A 136 3.40 4.81 12.39
CA LYS A 136 2.25 5.37 13.10
C LYS A 136 1.06 5.61 12.18
N LYS A 137 1.31 6.06 10.96
CA LYS A 137 0.28 6.27 9.93
C LYS A 137 -0.43 4.96 9.58
N HIS A 138 0.29 3.89 9.26
CA HIS A 138 -0.34 2.62 8.90
C HIS A 138 -1.16 2.02 10.04
N PHE A 139 -0.66 2.09 11.28
CA PHE A 139 -1.42 1.63 12.45
C PHE A 139 -2.70 2.46 12.65
N ARG A 140 -2.59 3.79 12.50
CA ARG A 140 -3.74 4.70 12.57
C ARG A 140 -4.76 4.43 11.46
N ASP A 141 -4.30 4.16 10.25
CA ASP A 141 -5.16 3.81 9.12
C ASP A 141 -5.98 2.55 9.46
N VAL A 142 -5.36 1.52 10.05
CA VAL A 142 -6.08 0.32 10.52
C VAL A 142 -7.17 0.67 11.54
N ILE A 143 -6.85 1.48 12.55
CA ILE A 143 -7.81 1.91 13.58
C ILE A 143 -9.01 2.62 12.94
N VAL A 144 -8.76 3.54 12.00
CA VAL A 144 -9.81 4.33 11.35
C VAL A 144 -10.65 3.45 10.43
N LEU A 145 -10.02 2.60 9.63
CA LEU A 145 -10.71 1.71 8.68
C LEU A 145 -11.52 0.62 9.38
N ALA A 146 -11.07 0.15 10.55
CA ALA A 146 -11.78 -0.86 11.33
C ALA A 146 -13.20 -0.44 11.74
N VAL A 147 -13.49 0.87 11.79
CA VAL A 147 -14.85 1.38 12.05
C VAL A 147 -15.85 0.96 10.98
N GLY A 148 -15.39 0.76 9.75
CA GLY A 148 -16.21 0.32 8.62
C GLY A 148 -16.35 -1.20 8.50
N LEU A 149 -15.72 -1.99 9.37
CA LEU A 149 -15.78 -3.44 9.29
C LEU A 149 -17.07 -4.01 9.90
N THR A 150 -17.60 -5.05 9.26
CA THR A 150 -18.69 -5.89 9.78
C THR A 150 -18.26 -7.35 9.77
N GLU A 151 -18.96 -8.18 10.53
CA GLU A 151 -18.71 -9.62 10.60
C GLU A 151 -18.71 -10.28 9.22
N GLY A 152 -17.74 -11.17 8.97
CA GLY A 152 -17.66 -11.99 7.76
C GLY A 152 -17.49 -11.22 6.45
N MET A 153 -16.91 -10.02 6.48
CA MET A 153 -16.73 -9.17 5.30
C MET A 153 -15.86 -9.79 4.21
N ALA A 154 -14.80 -10.51 4.57
CA ALA A 154 -13.94 -11.18 3.59
C ALA A 154 -13.27 -12.43 4.17
N GLN A 155 -13.10 -13.43 3.30
CA GLN A 155 -12.25 -14.58 3.58
C GLN A 155 -10.80 -14.25 3.22
N LEU A 156 -9.88 -14.49 4.15
CA LEU A 156 -8.45 -14.26 3.94
C LEU A 156 -7.78 -15.54 3.41
N PRO A 157 -6.91 -15.44 2.39
CA PRO A 157 -5.90 -16.46 2.13
C PRO A 157 -5.08 -16.75 3.40
N GLU A 158 -4.56 -17.97 3.52
CA GLU A 158 -3.85 -18.43 4.73
C GLU A 158 -2.71 -17.47 5.12
N ARG A 159 -1.91 -17.02 4.16
CA ARG A 159 -0.81 -16.09 4.40
C ARG A 159 -1.30 -14.74 4.95
N LEU A 160 -2.34 -14.17 4.35
CA LEU A 160 -2.92 -12.90 4.81
C LEU A 160 -3.55 -13.03 6.20
N ALA A 161 -4.14 -14.19 6.51
CA ALA A 161 -4.67 -14.50 7.83
C ALA A 161 -3.55 -14.56 8.88
N LEU A 162 -2.42 -15.20 8.56
CA LEU A 162 -1.24 -15.25 9.43
C LEU A 162 -0.66 -13.86 9.68
N ASP A 163 -0.51 -13.05 8.62
CA ASP A 163 -0.02 -11.68 8.73
C ASP A 163 -0.97 -10.82 9.58
N LEU A 164 -2.29 -10.92 9.36
CA LEU A 164 -3.24 -10.16 10.15
C LEU A 164 -3.24 -10.61 11.62
N LYS A 165 -3.14 -11.92 11.91
CA LYS A 165 -2.96 -12.43 13.28
C LYS A 165 -1.66 -11.91 13.92
N ALA A 166 -0.56 -11.89 13.18
CA ALA A 166 0.71 -11.35 13.68
C ALA A 166 0.60 -9.86 14.02
N PHE A 167 -0.11 -9.07 13.20
CA PHE A 167 -0.41 -7.68 13.49
C PHE A 167 -1.25 -7.54 14.77
N LEU A 168 -2.35 -8.31 14.89
CA LEU A 168 -3.25 -8.26 16.04
C LEU A 168 -2.52 -8.57 17.36
N ASN A 169 -1.58 -9.52 17.35
CA ASN A 169 -0.75 -9.84 18.51
C ASN A 169 0.14 -8.67 18.97
N GLN A 170 0.47 -7.74 18.08
CA GLN A 170 1.27 -6.56 18.41
C GLN A 170 0.44 -5.33 18.81
N VAL A 171 -0.88 -5.34 18.58
CA VAL A 171 -1.77 -4.20 18.89
C VAL A 171 -1.65 -3.72 20.35
N PRO A 172 -1.66 -4.59 21.39
CA PRO A 172 -1.56 -4.13 22.77
C PRO A 172 -0.24 -3.41 23.06
N ALA A 173 0.87 -3.97 22.57
CA ALA A 173 2.21 -3.40 22.76
C ALA A 173 2.36 -2.06 22.01
N GLU A 174 1.86 -1.96 20.79
CA GLU A 174 1.91 -0.74 19.99
C GLU A 174 1.07 0.39 20.64
N LEU A 175 -0.14 0.07 21.11
CA LEU A 175 -0.97 1.04 21.84
C LEU A 175 -0.28 1.56 23.11
N ALA A 176 0.33 0.65 23.88
CA ALA A 176 1.07 1.00 25.10
C ALA A 176 2.33 1.83 24.83
N SER A 177 2.96 1.64 23.66
CA SER A 177 4.19 2.36 23.28
C SER A 177 3.96 3.85 22.96
N ASN A 178 2.74 4.23 22.54
CA ASN A 178 2.39 5.59 22.13
C ASN A 178 0.98 6.01 22.60
N PRO A 179 0.73 6.06 23.92
CA PRO A 179 -0.62 6.26 24.48
C PRO A 179 -1.26 7.59 24.08
N GLN A 180 -0.45 8.62 23.85
CA GLN A 180 -0.93 9.94 23.43
C GLN A 180 -1.35 9.97 21.97
N ALA A 181 -0.69 9.18 21.10
CA ALA A 181 -1.00 9.11 19.68
C ALA A 181 -2.30 8.34 19.41
N TYR A 182 -2.62 7.37 20.28
CA TYR A 182 -3.76 6.45 20.15
C TYR A 182 -4.79 6.62 21.29
N LYS A 183 -4.85 7.81 21.88
CA LYS A 183 -5.74 8.10 23.00
C LYS A 183 -7.20 7.79 22.65
N GLY A 184 -7.87 7.01 23.49
CA GLY A 184 -9.28 6.63 23.34
C GLY A 184 -9.53 5.39 22.48
N VAL A 185 -8.49 4.78 21.92
CA VAL A 185 -8.61 3.50 21.21
C VAL A 185 -8.75 2.37 22.25
N ASN A 186 -9.81 1.59 22.14
CA ASN A 186 -9.97 0.35 22.91
C ASN A 186 -9.35 -0.81 22.11
N GLY A 187 -8.21 -1.30 22.56
CA GLY A 187 -7.45 -2.36 21.88
C GLY A 187 -8.23 -3.67 21.75
N ASP A 188 -8.87 -4.13 22.82
CA ASP A 188 -9.63 -5.38 22.81
C ASP A 188 -10.80 -5.33 21.83
N ARG A 189 -11.49 -4.18 21.77
CA ARG A 189 -12.57 -3.96 20.80
C ARG A 189 -12.03 -3.93 19.37
N LEU A 190 -10.91 -3.26 19.13
CA LEU A 190 -10.27 -3.21 17.80
C LEU A 190 -9.91 -4.63 17.33
N ILE A 191 -9.25 -5.41 18.19
CA ILE A 191 -8.85 -6.79 17.89
C ILE A 191 -10.08 -7.63 17.56
N ARG A 192 -11.10 -7.57 18.42
CA ARG A 192 -12.34 -8.33 18.23
C ARG A 192 -13.07 -7.95 16.93
N THR A 193 -13.21 -6.66 16.63
CA THR A 193 -13.84 -6.20 15.38
C THR A 193 -13.13 -6.76 14.15
N ILE A 194 -11.78 -6.79 14.15
CA ILE A 194 -11.01 -7.34 13.04
C ILE A 194 -11.14 -8.86 12.98
N GLN A 195 -11.09 -9.56 14.12
CA GLN A 195 -11.28 -11.02 14.17
C GLN A 195 -12.65 -11.45 13.62
N GLU A 196 -13.73 -10.79 14.05
CA GLU A 196 -15.08 -11.05 13.58
C GLU A 196 -15.24 -10.76 12.07
N ALA A 197 -14.62 -9.68 11.57
CA ALA A 197 -14.71 -9.30 10.16
C ALA A 197 -14.04 -10.29 9.21
N PHE A 198 -12.98 -10.97 9.66
CA PHE A 198 -12.18 -11.87 8.84
C PHE A 198 -12.23 -13.33 9.30
N SER A 199 -13.15 -13.67 10.22
CA SER A 199 -13.31 -15.01 10.79
C SER A 199 -12.00 -15.60 11.34
N LEU A 200 -11.24 -14.78 12.07
CA LEU A 200 -9.97 -15.19 12.67
C LEU A 200 -10.19 -15.67 14.11
N ASP A 201 -9.66 -16.86 14.40
CA ASP A 201 -9.51 -17.38 15.78
C ASP A 201 -8.54 -16.54 16.62
#